data_AF-C7G6N8-F1
#
_entry.id   AF-C7G6N8-F1
#
_cell.length_a   1.000
_cell.length_b   1.000
_cell.length_c   1.000
_cell.angle_alpha   90.00
_cell.angle_beta   90.00
_cell.angle_gamma   90.00
#
_symmetry.space_group_name_H-M   'P 1'
#
loop_
_entity.id
_entity.type
_entity.pdbx_description
1 polymer ?
#
loop_
_entity_poly.entity_id
_entity_poly.type
_entity_poly.pdbx_seq_one_letter_code
_entity_poly.pdbx_strand_id
1 'polypeptide(L)' 'MAEIYKTDYIEIKKIMAEKEIKTIKELAEKTGINRNTLSNILNGKVQPSSDVMEKLVFSLEIPPEKAGRIFFSLILRTA' A
#
# COMPACT_ATOMS: atom_id res chain seq x y z
N MET A 1 -3.92 11.27 16.38
CA MET A 1 -4.72 10.06 16.17
C MET A 1 -3.84 8.89 16.58
N ALA A 2 -4.23 8.06 17.55
CA ALA A 2 -3.44 6.86 17.87
C ALA A 2 -3.34 6.00 16.61
N GLU A 3 -2.11 5.60 16.23
CA GLU A 3 -1.83 4.75 15.06
C GLU A 3 -2.29 3.32 15.34
N ILE A 4 -3.60 3.10 15.47
CA ILE A 4 -4.17 1.77 15.71
C ILE A 4 -4.14 0.90 14.44
N TYR A 5 -3.92 1.51 13.28
CA TYR A 5 -3.90 0.87 11.97
C TYR A 5 -2.52 0.95 11.33
N LYS A 6 -2.11 -0.15 10.68
CA LYS A 6 -0.88 -0.25 9.91
C LYS A 6 -1.13 -0.90 8.57
N THR A 7 -0.49 -0.36 7.54
CA THR A 7 -0.51 -0.95 6.20
C THR A 7 0.34 -2.21 6.14
N ASP A 8 -0.24 -3.30 5.63
CA ASP A 8 0.47 -4.50 5.23
C ASP A 8 1.18 -4.27 3.88
N TYR A 9 2.38 -3.69 3.97
CA TYR A 9 3.21 -3.41 2.80
C TYR A 9 3.79 -4.68 2.14
N ILE A 10 3.77 -5.82 2.83
CA ILE A 10 4.22 -7.10 2.27
C ILE A 10 3.18 -7.58 1.26
N GLU A 11 1.90 -7.49 1.62
CA GLU A 11 0.82 -7.88 0.71
C GLU A 11 0.77 -6.98 -0.54
N ILE A 12 1.08 -5.67 -0.41
CA ILE A 12 1.22 -4.78 -1.58
C ILE A 12 2.34 -5.28 -2.51
N LYS A 13 3.52 -5.64 -1.97
CA LYS A 13 4.63 -6.19 -2.77
C LYS A 13 4.25 -7.52 -3.44
N LYS A 14 3.48 -8.37 -2.77
CA LYS A 14 2.98 -9.62 -3.34
C LYS A 14 2.07 -9.35 -4.54
N ILE A 15 1.11 -8.43 -4.40
CA ILE A 15 0.23 -8.03 -5.51
C ILE A 15 1.02 -7.41 -6.66
N MET A 16 2.06 -6.61 -6.38
CA MET A 16 2.95 -6.11 -7.42
C MET A 16 3.60 -7.26 -8.20
N ALA A 17 4.11 -8.29 -7.52
CA ALA A 17 4.73 -9.45 -8.15
C ALA A 17 3.70 -10.26 -8.98
N GLU A 18 2.49 -10.47 -8.46
CA GLU A 18 1.38 -11.13 -9.17
C GLU A 18 0.98 -10.38 -10.45
N LYS A 19 1.18 -9.06 -10.48
CA LYS A 19 0.89 -8.17 -11.63
C LYS A 19 2.12 -7.84 -12.47
N GLU A 20 3.22 -8.56 -12.28
CA GLU A 20 4.50 -8.37 -12.98
C GLU A 20 5.12 -6.95 -12.86
N ILE A 21 4.72 -6.17 -11.85
CA ILE A 21 5.29 -4.85 -11.56
C ILE A 21 6.57 -5.05 -10.77
N LYS A 22 7.73 -4.92 -11.44
CA LYS A 22 9.03 -5.31 -10.88
C LYS A 22 9.73 -4.17 -10.14
N THR A 23 9.33 -2.92 -10.41
CA THR A 23 10.04 -1.76 -9.88
C THR A 23 9.12 -0.70 -9.27
N ILE A 24 9.65 0.06 -8.31
CA ILE A 24 8.94 1.21 -7.74
C ILE A 24 8.72 2.30 -8.79
N LYS A 25 9.60 2.40 -9.79
CA LYS A 25 9.46 3.34 -10.91
C LYS A 25 8.21 3.02 -11.73
N GLU A 26 8.04 1.75 -12.11
CA GLU A 26 6.88 1.28 -12.85
C GLU A 26 5.58 1.50 -12.06
N LEU A 27 5.59 1.21 -10.75
CA LEU A 27 4.45 1.51 -9.89
C LEU A 27 4.14 3.02 -9.83
N ALA A 28 5.17 3.86 -9.75
CA ALA A 28 5.02 5.32 -9.74
C ALA A 28 4.37 5.82 -11.03
N GLU A 29 4.81 5.31 -12.18
CA GLU A 29 4.24 5.63 -13.49
C GLU A 29 2.78 5.16 -13.59
N LYS A 30 2.46 3.96 -13.09
CA LYS A 30 1.10 3.41 -13.12
C LYS A 30 0.11 4.12 -12.18
N THR A 31 0.59 4.61 -11.03
CA THR A 31 -0.25 5.20 -9.98
C THR A 31 -0.26 6.73 -9.98
N GLY A 32 0.72 7.37 -10.65
CA GLY A 32 0.97 8.79 -10.51
C GLY A 32 1.50 9.21 -9.13
N ILE A 33 1.85 8.26 -8.25
CA ILE A 33 2.38 8.54 -6.92
C ILE A 33 3.88 8.76 -7.01
N ASN A 34 4.39 9.73 -6.23
CA ASN A 34 5.83 9.96 -6.14
C ASN A 34 6.60 8.69 -5.71
N ARG A 35 7.69 8.38 -6.43
CA ARG A 35 8.54 7.20 -6.20
C ARG A 35 9.06 7.11 -4.75
N ASN A 36 9.42 8.22 -4.12
CA ASN A 36 9.92 8.24 -2.75
C ASN A 36 8.81 7.92 -1.75
N THR A 37 7.59 8.42 -2.00
CA THR A 37 6.39 8.07 -1.21
C THR A 37 6.11 6.58 -1.29
N LEU A 38 6.10 6.00 -2.50
CA LEU A 38 5.94 4.56 -2.69
C LEU A 38 7.05 3.76 -2.01
N SER A 39 8.30 4.20 -2.09
CA SER A 39 9.42 3.57 -1.38
C SER A 39 9.20 3.55 0.14
N ASN A 40 8.73 4.66 0.73
CA ASN A 40 8.45 4.71 2.15
C ASN A 40 7.29 3.78 2.56
N ILE A 41 6.22 3.73 1.76
CA ILE A 41 5.07 2.85 2.00
C ILE A 41 5.47 1.37 1.87
N LEU A 42 6.14 1.00 0.79
CA LEU A 42 6.59 -0.37 0.52
C LEU A 42 7.66 -0.85 1.52
N ASN A 43 8.25 0.05 2.30
CA ASN A 43 9.16 -0.30 3.40
C ASN A 43 8.52 -0.11 4.78
N GLY A 44 7.21 0.13 4.86
CA GLY A 44 6.47 0.25 6.11
C GLY A 44 6.84 1.47 6.96
N LYS A 45 7.48 2.48 6.36
CA LYS A 45 7.94 3.70 7.05
C LYS A 45 6.84 4.76 7.21
N VAL A 46 5.85 4.75 6.30
CA VAL A 46 4.79 5.75 6.25
C VAL A 46 3.46 5.04 5.97
N GLN A 47 2.44 5.41 6.73
CA GLN A 47 1.05 5.05 6.44
C GLN A 47 0.57 5.91 5.25
N PRO A 48 0.03 5.32 4.17
CA PRO A 48 -0.51 6.07 3.04
C PRO A 48 -1.70 6.95 3.46
N SER A 49 -1.91 8.06 2.75
CA SER A 49 -3.16 8.83 2.85
C SER A 49 -4.30 8.10 2.13
N SER A 50 -5.54 8.53 2.35
CA SER A 50 -6.70 7.96 1.65
C SER A 50 -6.58 8.05 0.12
N ASP A 51 -6.12 9.20 -0.41
CA ASP A 51 -5.85 9.38 -1.85
C ASP A 51 -4.80 8.39 -2.38
N VAL A 52 -3.75 8.13 -1.60
CA VAL A 52 -2.72 7.15 -1.98
C VAL A 52 -3.26 5.72 -1.91
N MET A 53 -4.07 5.40 -0.89
CA MET A 53 -4.74 4.10 -0.79
C MET A 53 -5.64 3.87 -2.02
N GLU A 54 -6.46 4.86 -2.37
CA GLU A 54 -7.35 4.80 -3.53
C GLU A 54 -6.58 4.53 -4.83
N LYS A 55 -5.53 5.31 -5.09
CA LYS A 55 -4.66 5.11 -6.27
C LYS A 55 -4.03 3.73 -6.31
N LEU A 56 -3.56 3.21 -5.17
CA LEU A 56 -3.01 1.86 -5.09
C LEU A 56 -4.08 0.81 -5.37
N VAL A 57 -5.27 0.94 -4.79
CA VAL A 57 -6.39 0.00 -5.00
C VAL A 57 -6.78 -0.06 -6.47
N PHE A 58 -6.94 1.08 -7.13
CA PHE A 58 -7.34 1.10 -8.54
C PHE A 58 -6.21 0.64 -9.47
N SER A 59 -4.99 1.16 -9.34
CA SER A 59 -3.87 0.80 -10.23
C SER A 59 -3.39 -0.65 -10.06
N LEU A 60 -3.56 -1.23 -8.87
CA LEU A 60 -3.26 -2.63 -8.58
C LEU A 60 -4.51 -3.51 -8.58
N GLU A 61 -5.67 -3.01 -9.01
CA GLU A 61 -6.96 -3.73 -9.06
C GLU A 61 -7.20 -4.60 -7.82
N ILE A 62 -6.99 -4.02 -6.64
CA ILE A 62 -7.12 -4.74 -5.37
C ILE A 62 -8.62 -4.89 -5.08
N PRO A 63 -9.13 -6.11 -4.84
CA PRO A 63 -10.52 -6.31 -4.46
C PRO A 63 -10.87 -5.54 -3.18
N PRO A 64 -12.06 -4.92 -3.07
CA PRO A 64 -12.46 -4.15 -1.89
C PRO A 64 -12.31 -4.90 -0.57
N GLU A 65 -12.62 -6.20 -0.56
CA GLU A 65 -12.53 -7.07 0.63
C GLU A 65 -11.08 -7.23 1.11
N LYS A 66 -10.12 -7.16 0.18
CA LYS A 66 -8.69 -7.27 0.43
C LYS A 66 -8.09 -5.91 0.82
N ALA A 67 -8.54 -4.82 0.20
CA ALA A 67 -8.08 -3.47 0.49
C ALA A 67 -8.26 -3.10 1.97
N GLY A 68 -9.41 -3.45 2.55
CA GLY A 68 -9.67 -3.21 3.98
C GLY A 68 -8.61 -3.85 4.88
N ARG A 69 -8.24 -5.11 4.61
CA ARG A 69 -7.24 -5.85 5.38
C ARG A 69 -5.83 -5.30 5.20
N ILE A 70 -5.50 -4.84 3.99
CA ILE A 70 -4.19 -4.28 3.67
C ILE A 70 -3.97 -2.96 4.40
N PHE A 71 -4.91 -2.03 4.35
CA PHE A 71 -4.67 -0.65 4.83
C PHE A 71 -5.07 -0.43 6.29
N PHE A 72 -5.94 -1.27 6.84
CA PHE A 72 -6.50 -1.11 8.19
C PHE A 72 -6.19 -2.30 9.10
N SER A 73 -5.04 -2.96 8.92
CA SER A 73 -4.60 -4.02 9.84
C SER A 73 -4.35 -3.44 11.24
N LEU A 74 -4.95 -4.03 12.26
CA LEU A 74 -4.82 -3.57 13.64
C LEU A 74 -3.43 -3.90 14.20
N ILE A 75 -2.82 -2.92 14.88
CA ILE A 75 -1.59 -3.18 15.63
C ILE A 75 -1.94 -3.90 16.94
N LEU A 76 -1.87 -5.24 16.91
CA LEU A 76 -2.19 -6.10 18.06
C LEU A 76 -1.25 -5.89 19.27
N ARG A 77 -0.09 -5.25 19.09
CA ARG A 77 0.88 -4.99 20.17
C ARG A 77 0.51 -3.80 21.06
N THR A 78 -0.43 -2.97 20.61
CA THR A 78 -0.88 -1.74 21.29
C THR A 78 -2.39 -1.73 21.54
N ALA A 79 -3.07 -2.83 21.25
CA ALA A 79 -4.51 -3.03 21.43
C ALA A 79 -4.82 -3.80 22.71
#